data_AF-A0A378U7Z6-F1
#
_entry.id   AF-A0A378U7Z6-F1
#
_cell.length_a   1.000
_cell.length_b   1.000
_cell.length_c   1.000
_cell.angle_alpha   90.00
_cell.angle_beta   90.00
_cell.angle_gamma   90.00
#
_symmetry.space_group_name_H-M   'P 1'
#
loop_
_entity.id
_entity.type
_entity.pdbx_description
1 polymer ?
#
loop_
_entity_poly.entity_id
_entity_poly.type
_entity_poly.pdbx_seq_one_letter_code
_entity_poly.pdbx_strand_id
1 'polypeptide(L)' 'MTIQLLALAIFVGVFAVSAWRNAHLGVLMFAAASGVGLALAGMPIDDVVDGFPIDILVLLVG' A
#
# COMPACT_ATOMS: atom_id res chain seq x y z
N MET A 1 -16.70 -8.34 -7.77
CA MET A 1 -16.93 -8.46 -6.31
C MET A 1 -15.74 -9.13 -5.61
N THR A 2 -15.26 -10.28 -6.10
CA THR A 2 -14.12 -11.01 -5.49
C THR A 2 -12.84 -10.18 -5.39
N ILE A 3 -12.45 -9.47 -6.45
CA ILE A 3 -11.24 -8.63 -6.47
C ILE A 3 -11.34 -7.47 -5.47
N GLN A 4 -12.52 -6.84 -5.33
CA GLN A 4 -12.71 -5.78 -4.34
C GLN A 4 -12.58 -6.32 -2.91
N LEU A 5 -13.12 -7.51 -2.63
CA LEU A 5 -12.99 -8.16 -1.33
C LEU A 5 -11.55 -8.55 -1.02
N LEU A 6 -10.80 -9.04 -2.03
CA LEU A 6 -9.38 -9.35 -1.88
C LEU A 6 -8.57 -8.09 -1.55
N ALA A 7 -8.79 -7.00 -2.29
CA ALA A 7 -8.13 -5.72 -2.04
C ALA A 7 -8.44 -5.20 -0.62
N LEU A 8 -9.69 -5.29 -0.20
CA LEU A 8 -10.10 -4.92 1.16
C LEU A 8 -9.43 -5.81 2.21
N ALA A 9 -9.35 -7.13 1.99
CA ALA A 9 -8.70 -8.06 2.92
C ALA A 9 -7.20 -7.75 3.07
N ILE A 10 -6.52 -7.43 1.97
CA ILE A 10 -5.12 -7.01 2.01
C ILE A 10 -4.96 -5.71 2.80
N PHE A 11 -5.80 -4.70 2.51
CA PHE A 11 -5.80 -3.43 3.24
C PHE A 11 -5.97 -3.64 4.76
N VAL A 12 -6.99 -4.40 5.16
CA VAL A 12 -7.24 -4.73 6.58
C VAL A 12 -6.08 -5.48 7.20
N GLY A 13 -5.46 -6.42 6.47
CA GLY A 13 -4.28 -7.15 6.92
C GLY A 13 -3.10 -6.24 7.19
N VAL A 14 -2.80 -5.32 6.27
CA VAL A 14 -1.69 -4.36 6.43
C VAL A 14 -1.96 -3.38 7.57
N PHE A 15 -3.20 -2.90 7.69
CA PHE A 15 -3.63 -2.05 8.80
C PHE A 15 -3.42 -2.77 10.15
N ALA A 16 -3.87 -4.02 10.27
CA ALA A 16 -3.71 -4.81 11.49
C ALA A 16 -2.24 -5.02 11.85
N VAL A 17 -1.38 -5.30 10.87
CA VAL A 17 0.07 -5.44 11.08
C VAL A 17 0.69 -4.11 11.52
N SER A 18 0.31 -2.99 10.90
CA SER A 18 0.76 -1.65 11.29
C SER A 18 0.37 -1.33 12.73
N ALA A 19 -0.88 -1.60 13.11
CA ALA A 19 -1.39 -1.39 14.47
C ALA A 19 -0.67 -2.27 15.50
N TRP A 20 -0.42 -3.55 15.19
CA TRP A 20 0.27 -4.46 16.12
C TRP A 20 1.75 -4.11 16.29
N ARG A 21 2.44 -3.77 15.20
CA ARG A 21 3.88 -3.44 15.26
C ARG A 21 4.19 -1.98 15.61
N ASN A 22 3.18 -1.13 15.86
CA ASN A 22 3.35 0.32 15.98
C ASN A 22 4.19 0.92 14.84
N ALA A 23 4.02 0.37 13.62
CA ALA A 23 4.78 0.79 12.45
C ALA A 23 3.98 1.82 11.64
N HIS A 24 4.67 2.78 11.00
CA HIS A 24 4.02 3.85 10.23
C HIS A 24 3.16 3.27 9.09
N LEU A 25 1.85 3.47 9.19
CA LEU A 25 0.89 2.86 8.27
C LEU A 25 1.14 3.26 6.82
N GLY A 26 1.49 4.53 6.57
CA GLY A 26 1.79 5.01 5.22
C GLY A 26 2.96 4.27 4.56
N VAL A 27 3.99 3.91 5.34
CA VAL A 27 5.17 3.20 4.80
C VAL A 27 4.82 1.74 4.53
N LEU A 28 4.09 1.10 5.44
CA LEU A 28 3.63 -0.28 5.25
C LEU A 28 2.66 -0.41 4.08
N MET A 29 1.73 0.54 3.93
CA MET A 29 0.78 0.56 2.84
C MET A 29 1.46 0.77 1.49
N PHE A 30 2.51 1.58 1.43
CA PHE A 30 3.32 1.70 0.22
C PHE A 30 3.99 0.38 -0.15
N ALA A 31 4.63 -0.30 0.82
CA ALA A 31 5.23 -1.61 0.59
C ALA A 31 4.20 -2.65 0.13
N ALA A 32 2.99 -2.62 0.70
CA ALA A 32 1.90 -3.48 0.30
C ALA A 32 1.38 -3.16 -1.12
N ALA A 33 1.23 -1.88 -1.46
CA ALA A 33 0.83 -1.44 -2.79
C ALA A 33 1.86 -1.89 -3.85
N SER A 34 3.15 -1.70 -3.58
CA SER A 34 4.24 -2.20 -4.43
C SER A 34 4.23 -3.71 -4.56
N GLY A 35 4.06 -4.45 -3.45
CA GLY A 35 4.01 -5.91 -3.46
C GLY A 35 2.83 -6.45 -4.26
N VAL A 36 1.63 -5.90 -4.08
CA VAL A 36 0.42 -6.30 -4.80
C VAL A 36 0.48 -5.85 -6.26
N GLY A 37 0.88 -4.61 -6.51
CA GLY A 37 0.96 -4.00 -7.82
C GLY A 37 1.92 -4.76 -8.74
N LEU A 38 3.12 -5.04 -8.26
CA LEU A 38 4.13 -5.78 -9.03
C LEU A 38 3.82 -7.27 -9.12
N ALA A 39 3.50 -7.94 -8.00
CA ALA A 39 3.43 -9.41 -7.98
C ALA A 39 2.07 -9.97 -8.38
N LEU A 40 0.95 -9.30 -8.02
CA LEU A 40 -0.40 -9.80 -8.27
C LEU A 40 -1.06 -9.11 -9.46
N ALA A 41 -0.84 -7.81 -9.63
CA ALA A 41 -1.45 -7.04 -10.70
C ALA A 41 -0.57 -6.91 -11.96
N GLY A 42 0.72 -7.26 -11.87
CA GLY A 42 1.66 -7.19 -12.99
C GLY A 42 1.86 -5.77 -13.53
N MET A 43 1.62 -4.76 -12.70
CA MET A 43 1.75 -3.36 -13.07
C MET A 43 3.23 -2.95 -13.04
N PRO A 44 3.67 -2.08 -13.97
CA PRO A 44 4.98 -1.46 -13.86
C PRO A 44 5.04 -0.61 -12.59
N ILE A 45 6.23 -0.49 -12.00
CA ILE A 45 6.41 0.23 -10.73
C ILE A 45 5.98 1.69 -10.83
N ASP A 46 6.18 2.33 -11.98
CA ASP A 46 5.81 3.72 -12.21
C ASP A 46 4.30 3.92 -12.03
N ASP A 47 3.47 3.03 -12.59
CA ASP A 47 2.01 3.07 -12.43
C ASP A 47 1.58 2.84 -10.97
N VAL A 48 2.31 2.02 -10.22
CA VAL A 48 2.03 1.78 -8.79
C VAL A 48 2.36 3.01 -7.96
N VAL A 49 3.48 3.66 -8.26
CA VAL A 49 3.95 4.86 -7.56
C VAL A 49 3.03 6.05 -7.86
N ASP A 50 2.61 6.24 -9.12
CA ASP A 50 1.69 7.30 -9.52
C ASP A 50 0.32 7.17 -8.86
N GLY A 51 -0.12 5.94 -8.55
CA GLY A 51 -1.36 5.67 -7.83
C GLY A 51 -1.27 5.90 -6.31
N PHE A 52 -0.10 6.19 -5.76
CA PHE A 52 0.12 6.33 -4.32
C PHE A 52 0.57 7.76 -3.95
N PRO A 53 0.03 8.38 -2.89
CA PRO A 53 0.33 9.78 -2.53
C PRO A 53 1.69 9.93 -1.83
N ILE A 54 2.78 9.53 -2.51
CA ILE A 54 4.15 9.63 -1.98
C ILE A 54 4.55 11.09 -1.82
N ASP A 55 4.13 11.94 -2.75
CA ASP A 55 4.32 13.38 -2.72
C ASP A 55 3.87 13.98 -1.39
N ILE A 56 2.66 13.64 -0.92
CA ILE A 56 2.12 14.09 0.37
C ILE A 56 2.96 13.55 1.54
N LEU A 57 3.38 12.28 1.48
CA LEU A 57 4.21 11.68 2.53
C LEU A 57 5.57 12.37 2.64
N VAL A 58 6.20 12.70 1.52
CA VAL A 58 7.48 13.44 1.48
C VAL A 58 7.29 14.86 1.99
N LEU A 59 6.20 15.53 1.60
CA LEU A 59 5.86 16.89 2.06
C LEU A 59 5.71 16.97 3.59
N LEU A 60 5.18 15.91 4.21
CA LEU A 60 5.03 15.82 5.67
C LEU A 60 6.35 15.57 6.40
N VAL A 61 7.37 15.06 5.72
CA VAL A 61 8.72 14.85 6.29
C VAL A 61 9.50 16.17 6.36
N GLY A 62 9.22 17.12 5.45
CA GLY A 62 9.86 18.44 5.39
C GLY A 62 11.15 18.45 4.58
#